data_AF-A0A412K9K1-F1
#
_entry.id   AF-A0A412K9K1-F1
#
_cell.length_a   1.000
_cell.length_b   1.000
_cell.length_c   1.000
_cell.angle_alpha   90.00
_cell.angle_beta   90.00
_cell.angle_gamma   90.00
#
_symmetry.space_group_name_H-M   'P 1'
#
loop_
_entity.id
_entity.type
_entity.pdbx_description
1 polymer ?
#
loop_
_entity_poly.entity_id
_entity_poly.type
_entity_poly.pdbx_seq_one_letter_code
_entity_poly.pdbx_strand_id
1 'polypeptide(L)'
;MANVEKMIAETFLEMAQGLESGSYGKRPKIALTGMGSEHGEENAMKAALMAAKDGVDVYYIGSLEAEGVTTVKVADDEEGHKKMEEMLANGEVDGAVTMHFPFPIGVSTVGRVVTPAKGREMFVANTTGTSSADRIEGMIKNTIYGIIAAKTCGIANPTVGILNVDGARQTEKALKELQENGYDITFAESARADGGCVMRGNDVLQGTPDIMVTDSLTGN
;
A
#
# COMPACT_ATOMS: atom_id res chain seq x y z
N MET A 1 -32.63 -14.73 -1.61
CA MET A 1 -33.03 -14.67 -0.19
C MET A 1 -31.82 -14.78 0.74
N ALA A 2 -30.97 -15.81 0.64
CA ALA A 2 -29.78 -15.99 1.49
C ALA A 2 -28.80 -14.79 1.55
N ASN A 3 -28.64 -14.02 0.46
CA ASN A 3 -27.71 -12.88 0.44
C ASN A 3 -28.24 -11.66 1.21
N VAL A 4 -29.57 -11.47 1.22
CA VAL A 4 -30.21 -10.37 1.97
C VAL A 4 -30.19 -10.68 3.47
N GLU A 5 -30.46 -11.93 3.85
CA GLU A 5 -30.37 -12.37 5.24
C GLU A 5 -28.94 -12.27 5.79
N LYS A 6 -27.93 -12.64 4.98
CA LYS A 6 -26.52 -12.50 5.34
C LYS A 6 -26.12 -11.03 5.55
N MET A 7 -26.50 -10.15 4.62
CA MET A 7 -26.23 -8.71 4.73
C MET A 7 -26.91 -8.09 5.96
N ILE A 8 -28.15 -8.50 6.26
CA ILE A 8 -28.87 -8.07 7.47
C ILE A 8 -28.13 -8.56 8.73
N ALA A 9 -27.71 -9.82 8.77
CA ALA A 9 -26.97 -10.37 9.90
C ALA A 9 -25.62 -9.65 10.12
N GLU A 10 -24.86 -9.40 9.06
CA GLU A 10 -23.62 -8.62 9.11
C GLU A 10 -23.86 -7.21 9.66
N THR A 11 -24.92 -6.53 9.19
CA THR A 11 -25.29 -5.19 9.66
C THR A 11 -25.63 -5.19 11.16
N PHE A 12 -26.38 -6.17 11.65
CA PHE A 12 -26.71 -6.27 13.08
C PHE A 12 -25.49 -6.58 13.96
N LEU A 13 -24.56 -7.39 13.46
CA LEU A 13 -23.31 -7.67 14.15
C LEU A 13 -22.42 -6.42 14.22
N GLU A 14 -22.33 -5.65 13.13
CA GLU A 14 -21.62 -4.36 13.12
C GLU A 14 -22.23 -3.37 14.12
N MET A 15 -23.56 -3.30 14.22
CA MET A 15 -24.24 -2.47 15.21
C MET A 15 -23.94 -2.92 16.65
N ALA A 16 -23.97 -4.23 16.91
CA ALA A 16 -23.66 -4.77 18.24
C ALA A 16 -22.21 -4.48 18.64
N GLN A 17 -21.26 -4.69 17.75
CA GLN A 17 -19.86 -4.34 17.97
C GLN A 17 -19.67 -2.83 18.15
N GLY A 18 -20.39 -2.00 17.41
CA GLY A 18 -20.33 -0.55 17.57
C GLY A 18 -20.86 -0.09 18.92
N LEU A 19 -21.89 -0.74 19.46
CA LEU A 19 -22.39 -0.48 20.81
C LEU A 19 -21.42 -0.93 21.91
N GLU A 20 -20.69 -2.03 21.70
CA GLU A 20 -19.73 -2.58 22.68
C GLU A 20 -18.38 -1.83 22.68
N SER A 21 -17.89 -1.46 21.50
CA SER A 21 -16.54 -0.88 21.31
C SER A 21 -16.53 0.64 21.11
N GLY A 22 -17.68 1.26 20.82
CA GLY A 22 -17.77 2.67 20.45
C GLY A 22 -17.26 3.01 19.05
N SER A 23 -16.82 2.01 18.27
CA SER A 23 -16.33 2.16 16.89
C SER A 23 -17.33 1.56 15.90
N TYR A 24 -17.82 2.36 14.96
CA TYR A 24 -18.80 1.96 13.95
C TYR A 24 -18.13 1.74 12.60
N GLY A 25 -18.36 0.57 11.98
CA GLY A 25 -17.88 0.22 10.65
C GLY A 25 -17.23 -1.17 10.60
N LYS A 26 -17.06 -1.71 9.39
CA LYS A 26 -16.40 -3.01 9.18
C LYS A 26 -14.96 -2.94 9.68
N ARG A 27 -14.61 -3.80 10.63
CA ARG A 27 -13.23 -3.98 11.11
C ARG A 27 -12.43 -4.71 10.03
N PRO A 28 -11.31 -4.13 9.53
CA PRO A 28 -10.50 -4.81 8.53
C PRO A 28 -9.81 -6.03 9.15
N LYS A 29 -9.86 -7.17 8.47
CA LYS A 29 -9.16 -8.38 8.86
C LYS A 29 -7.75 -8.36 8.30
N ILE A 30 -6.74 -8.22 9.15
CA ILE A 30 -5.35 -8.06 8.70
C ILE A 30 -4.49 -9.17 9.26
N ALA A 31 -3.82 -9.91 8.37
CA ALA A 31 -2.78 -10.84 8.77
C ALA A 31 -1.49 -10.09 9.13
N LEU A 32 -0.80 -10.53 10.19
CA LEU A 32 0.53 -10.05 10.56
C LEU A 32 1.45 -11.25 10.78
N THR A 33 2.49 -11.39 9.97
CA THR A 33 3.54 -12.38 10.23
C THR A 33 4.47 -11.88 11.32
N GLY A 34 4.62 -12.65 12.39
CA GLY A 34 5.48 -12.28 13.52
C GLY A 34 6.93 -12.75 13.39
N MET A 35 7.12 -13.96 12.89
CA MET A 35 8.45 -14.56 12.73
C MET A 35 9.26 -13.84 11.65
N GLY A 36 10.59 -13.81 11.80
CA GLY A 36 11.49 -13.13 10.87
C GLY A 36 11.71 -11.64 11.16
N SER A 37 11.03 -11.06 12.16
CA SER A 37 11.26 -9.67 12.56
C SER A 37 12.65 -9.44 13.15
N GLU A 38 13.36 -8.39 12.70
CA GLU A 38 14.65 -7.96 13.27
C GLU A 38 14.51 -7.42 14.70
N HIS A 39 13.29 -7.05 15.11
CA HIS A 39 12.96 -6.63 16.47
C HIS A 39 12.31 -7.74 17.31
N GLY A 40 12.20 -8.95 16.75
CA GLY A 40 11.62 -10.12 17.40
C GLY A 40 10.08 -10.14 17.42
N GLU A 41 9.52 -11.33 17.61
CA GLU A 41 8.07 -11.57 17.63
C GLU A 41 7.32 -10.75 18.69
N GLU A 42 7.94 -10.48 19.84
CA GLU A 42 7.30 -9.68 20.90
C GLU A 42 6.95 -8.27 20.44
N ASN A 43 7.77 -7.69 19.55
CA ASN A 43 7.50 -6.38 18.98
C ASN A 43 6.30 -6.44 18.02
N ALA A 44 6.24 -7.45 17.16
CA ALA A 44 5.12 -7.68 16.26
C ALA A 44 3.81 -7.92 17.03
N MET A 45 3.85 -8.73 18.10
CA MET A 45 2.69 -8.99 18.96
C MET A 45 2.19 -7.72 19.66
N LYS A 46 3.10 -6.86 20.15
CA LYS A 46 2.71 -5.55 20.71
C LYS A 46 1.99 -4.69 19.68
N ALA A 47 2.48 -4.66 18.43
CA ALA A 47 1.82 -3.96 17.34
C ALA A 47 0.43 -4.55 17.02
N ALA A 48 0.32 -5.88 16.99
CA ALA A 48 -0.95 -6.59 16.79
C ALA A 48 -2.00 -6.18 17.84
N LEU A 49 -1.61 -6.14 19.11
CA LEU A 49 -2.49 -5.75 20.21
C LEU A 49 -2.90 -4.27 20.16
N MET A 50 -2.01 -3.39 19.71
CA MET A 50 -2.34 -1.96 19.51
C MET A 50 -3.34 -1.80 18.36
N ALA A 51 -3.08 -2.43 17.21
CA ALA A 51 -4.00 -2.40 16.07
C ALA A 51 -5.38 -3.01 16.41
N ALA A 52 -5.41 -4.09 17.20
CA ALA A 52 -6.65 -4.71 17.65
C ALA A 52 -7.52 -3.75 18.48
N LYS A 53 -6.90 -2.98 19.38
CA LYS A 53 -7.58 -1.93 20.16
C LYS A 53 -8.11 -0.79 19.28
N ASP A 54 -7.41 -0.48 18.20
CA ASP A 54 -7.75 0.60 17.27
C ASP A 54 -8.78 0.20 16.20
N GLY A 55 -9.33 -1.02 16.26
CA GLY A 55 -10.42 -1.42 15.37
C GLY A 55 -10.08 -2.44 14.30
N VAL A 56 -8.88 -3.03 14.32
CA VAL A 56 -8.45 -4.05 13.33
C VAL A 56 -8.72 -5.45 13.89
N ASP A 57 -9.18 -6.38 13.05
CA ASP A 57 -9.24 -7.80 13.40
C ASP A 57 -7.93 -8.46 12.98
N VAL A 58 -6.99 -8.55 13.93
CA VAL A 58 -5.63 -9.03 13.63
C VAL A 58 -5.55 -10.55 13.69
N TYR A 59 -5.07 -11.14 12.60
CA TYR A 59 -4.67 -12.54 12.48
C TYR A 59 -3.15 -12.63 12.61
N TYR A 60 -2.66 -12.93 13.81
CA TYR A 60 -1.22 -13.04 14.08
C TYR A 60 -0.70 -14.40 13.66
N ILE A 61 0.21 -14.45 12.68
CA ILE A 61 0.83 -15.67 12.16
C ILE A 61 2.23 -15.80 12.79
N GLY A 62 2.41 -16.70 13.75
CA GLY A 62 3.68 -16.84 14.48
C GLY A 62 3.61 -17.80 15.66
N SER A 63 4.59 -17.73 16.57
CA SER A 63 4.66 -18.62 17.73
C SER A 63 4.00 -18.06 18.98
N LEU A 64 3.82 -16.74 19.07
CA LEU A 64 3.22 -16.10 20.24
C LEU A 64 1.69 -16.12 20.23
N GLU A 65 1.09 -16.11 21.42
CA GLU A 65 -0.36 -15.99 21.64
C GLU A 65 -0.63 -14.84 22.61
N ALA A 66 -1.71 -14.10 22.36
CA ALA A 66 -2.22 -13.09 23.27
C ALA A 66 -3.73 -12.95 23.12
N GLU A 67 -4.40 -12.56 24.21
CA GLU A 67 -5.82 -12.24 24.18
C GLU A 67 -6.06 -10.98 23.34
N GLY A 68 -7.11 -11.00 22.51
CA GLY A 68 -7.48 -9.88 21.62
C GLY A 68 -6.95 -9.97 20.20
N VAL A 69 -6.17 -11.01 19.86
CA VAL A 69 -5.77 -11.32 18.49
C VAL A 69 -6.08 -12.78 18.17
N THR A 70 -6.31 -13.10 16.89
CA THR A 70 -6.46 -14.50 16.45
C THR A 70 -5.09 -15.04 16.06
N THR A 71 -4.54 -15.99 16.81
CA THR A 71 -3.24 -16.58 16.47
C THR A 71 -3.40 -17.75 15.50
N VAL A 72 -2.58 -17.76 14.45
CA VAL A 72 -2.34 -18.87 13.54
C VAL A 72 -0.91 -19.35 13.75
N LYS A 73 -0.76 -20.52 14.36
CA LYS A 73 0.57 -21.08 14.69
C LYS A 73 1.27 -21.59 13.43
N VAL A 74 2.55 -21.25 13.31
CA VAL A 74 3.48 -21.75 12.29
C VAL A 74 4.81 -22.09 12.93
N ALA A 75 5.60 -22.95 12.30
CA ALA A 75 6.89 -23.41 12.81
C ALA A 75 8.04 -22.43 12.51
N ASP A 76 7.97 -21.74 11.38
CA ASP A 76 8.99 -20.82 10.87
C ASP A 76 8.39 -19.71 9.98
N ASP A 77 9.25 -18.80 9.52
CA ASP A 77 8.91 -17.66 8.68
C ASP A 77 8.43 -18.08 7.28
N GLU A 78 9.01 -19.12 6.70
CA GLU A 78 8.60 -19.65 5.39
C GLU A 78 7.17 -20.21 5.44
N GLU A 79 6.83 -21.00 6.47
CA GLU A 79 5.46 -21.47 6.70
C GLU A 79 4.52 -20.30 6.99
N GLY A 80 4.99 -19.28 7.72
CA GLY A 80 4.27 -18.03 7.96
C GLY A 80 3.86 -17.32 6.67
N HIS A 81 4.78 -17.17 5.71
CA HIS A 81 4.51 -16.56 4.41
C HIS A 81 3.50 -17.39 3.59
N LYS A 82 3.68 -18.71 3.52
CA LYS A 82 2.74 -19.60 2.82
C LYS A 82 1.33 -19.51 3.40
N LYS A 83 1.23 -19.47 4.74
CA LYS A 83 -0.06 -19.38 5.41
C LYS A 83 -0.73 -18.04 5.16
N MET A 84 0.03 -16.94 5.18
CA MET A 84 -0.46 -15.62 4.82
C MET A 84 -1.01 -15.59 3.39
N GLU A 85 -0.29 -16.15 2.41
CA GLU A 85 -0.75 -16.22 1.02
C GLU A 85 -2.05 -17.04 0.87
N GLU A 86 -2.15 -18.18 1.55
CA GLU A 86 -3.35 -19.03 1.56
C GLU A 86 -4.57 -18.24 2.09
N MET A 87 -4.40 -17.55 3.23
CA MET A 87 -5.47 -16.78 3.85
C MET A 87 -5.93 -15.60 2.97
N LEU A 88 -5.00 -14.94 2.27
CA LEU A 88 -5.31 -13.90 1.29
C LEU A 88 -6.07 -14.48 0.09
N ALA A 89 -5.60 -15.60 -0.47
CA ALA A 89 -6.23 -16.25 -1.61
C ALA A 89 -7.65 -16.75 -1.31
N ASN A 90 -7.89 -17.22 -0.08
CA ASN A 90 -9.19 -17.68 0.39
C ASN A 90 -10.15 -16.54 0.80
N GLY A 91 -9.66 -15.29 0.87
CA GLY A 91 -10.43 -14.15 1.37
C GLY A 91 -10.74 -14.23 2.87
N GLU A 92 -9.92 -14.95 3.63
CA GLU A 92 -10.04 -15.05 5.09
C GLU A 92 -9.62 -13.73 5.77
N VAL A 93 -8.68 -13.02 5.15
CA VAL A 93 -8.19 -11.69 5.55
C VAL A 93 -8.30 -10.71 4.38
N ASP A 94 -8.53 -9.43 4.68
CA ASP A 94 -8.65 -8.35 3.72
C ASP A 94 -7.26 -7.82 3.25
N GLY A 95 -6.21 -8.09 4.03
CA GLY A 95 -4.84 -7.66 3.73
C GLY A 95 -3.82 -8.28 4.68
N ALA A 96 -2.53 -8.01 4.43
CA ALA A 96 -1.45 -8.53 5.25
C ALA A 96 -0.32 -7.51 5.45
N VAL A 97 0.33 -7.61 6.61
CA VAL A 97 1.58 -6.94 6.94
C VAL A 97 2.63 -8.03 7.17
N THR A 98 3.74 -7.94 6.45
CA THR A 98 4.78 -8.96 6.47
C THR A 98 6.18 -8.37 6.34
N MET A 99 7.17 -9.15 6.75
CA MET A 99 8.59 -8.81 6.75
C MET A 99 9.33 -9.75 5.80
N HIS A 100 10.37 -9.23 5.15
CA HIS A 100 11.25 -9.98 4.24
C HIS A 100 10.53 -10.82 3.17
N PHE A 101 9.35 -10.38 2.73
CA PHE A 101 8.56 -11.11 1.74
C PHE A 101 9.03 -10.78 0.31
N PRO A 102 9.47 -11.77 -0.49
CA PRO A 102 9.89 -11.54 -1.86
C PRO A 102 8.67 -11.33 -2.77
N PHE A 103 8.65 -10.20 -3.49
CA PHE A 103 7.58 -9.92 -4.44
C PHE A 103 7.81 -10.63 -5.79
N PRO A 104 6.80 -11.30 -6.37
CA PRO A 104 6.89 -11.80 -7.73
C PRO A 104 6.92 -10.65 -8.74
N ILE A 105 7.44 -10.91 -9.94
CA ILE A 105 7.38 -9.95 -11.05
C ILE A 105 5.91 -9.64 -11.36
N GLY A 106 5.62 -8.36 -11.56
CA GLY A 106 4.26 -7.81 -11.70
C GLY A 106 3.78 -7.13 -10.42
N VAL A 107 4.43 -7.36 -9.28
CA VAL A 107 4.09 -6.75 -7.99
C VAL A 107 5.14 -5.71 -7.62
N SER A 108 4.67 -4.56 -7.13
CA SER A 108 5.51 -3.52 -6.57
C SER A 108 4.79 -2.79 -5.43
N THR A 109 5.57 -2.01 -4.70
CA THR A 109 5.11 -1.24 -3.54
C THR A 109 5.07 0.24 -3.86
N VAL A 110 4.05 0.93 -3.35
CA VAL A 110 3.97 2.38 -3.35
C VAL A 110 4.23 2.86 -1.92
N GLY A 111 5.34 3.57 -1.73
CA GLY A 111 5.72 4.08 -0.42
C GLY A 111 5.11 5.45 -0.16
N ARG A 112 4.44 5.64 0.97
CA ARG A 112 4.03 6.97 1.46
C ARG A 112 5.16 7.52 2.33
N VAL A 113 5.71 8.67 1.94
CA VAL A 113 6.82 9.33 2.63
C VAL A 113 6.42 10.72 3.09
N VAL A 114 7.08 11.21 4.14
CA VAL A 114 7.01 12.62 4.57
C VAL A 114 8.27 13.30 4.08
N THR A 115 8.10 14.30 3.21
CA THR A 115 9.23 14.97 2.56
C THR A 115 9.97 15.91 3.52
N PRO A 116 11.30 15.90 3.53
CA PRO A 116 12.08 16.57 4.58
C PRO A 116 12.08 18.10 4.47
N ALA A 117 11.93 18.67 3.26
CA ALA A 117 12.04 20.12 3.10
C ALA A 117 10.76 20.87 3.53
N LYS A 118 9.59 20.24 3.43
CA LYS A 118 8.29 20.89 3.70
C LYS A 118 7.37 20.09 4.63
N GLY A 119 7.75 18.89 5.06
CA GLY A 119 6.89 18.01 5.87
C GLY A 119 5.63 17.55 5.12
N ARG A 120 5.62 17.63 3.78
CA ARG A 120 4.47 17.25 2.96
C ARG A 120 4.52 15.76 2.67
N GLU A 121 3.38 15.09 2.74
CA GLU A 121 3.25 13.70 2.32
C GLU A 121 3.31 13.57 0.80
N MET A 122 4.02 12.54 0.34
CA MET A 122 4.14 12.19 -1.08
C MET A 122 4.18 10.67 -1.22
N PHE A 123 3.63 10.15 -2.30
CA PHE A 123 3.72 8.75 -2.69
C PHE A 123 4.88 8.57 -3.66
N VAL A 124 5.78 7.63 -3.39
CA VAL A 124 6.82 7.19 -4.32
C VAL A 124 6.36 5.91 -4.98
N ALA A 125 6.22 5.95 -6.30
CA ALA A 125 5.66 4.86 -7.09
C ALA A 125 6.67 4.40 -8.16
N ASN A 126 7.43 3.33 -7.98
CA ASN A 126 7.45 2.39 -6.86
C ASN A 126 8.66 2.59 -5.94
N THR A 127 8.65 1.95 -4.77
CA THR A 127 9.78 1.90 -3.84
C THR A 127 10.52 0.57 -3.89
N THR A 128 9.81 -0.54 -4.04
CA THR A 128 10.40 -1.89 -4.09
C THR A 128 9.54 -2.80 -4.97
N GLY A 129 10.14 -3.86 -5.52
CA GLY A 129 9.47 -4.82 -6.41
C GLY A 129 9.49 -4.39 -7.88
N THR A 130 9.08 -5.28 -8.78
CA THR A 130 9.28 -5.11 -10.23
C THR A 130 7.96 -5.25 -10.96
N SER A 131 7.32 -4.13 -11.34
CA SER A 131 6.01 -4.11 -12.03
C SER A 131 6.03 -4.65 -13.47
N SER A 132 7.18 -4.56 -14.15
CA SER A 132 7.44 -5.17 -15.45
C SER A 132 8.95 -5.38 -15.64
N ALA A 133 9.31 -6.32 -16.51
CA ALA A 133 10.68 -6.48 -16.99
C ALA A 133 11.11 -5.32 -17.91
N ASP A 134 10.15 -4.64 -18.56
CA ASP A 134 10.40 -3.39 -19.29
C ASP A 134 10.26 -2.18 -18.36
N ARG A 135 11.27 -1.30 -18.36
CA ARG A 135 11.31 -0.14 -17.46
C ARG A 135 10.20 0.85 -17.76
N ILE A 136 9.92 1.14 -19.03
CA ILE A 136 8.94 2.16 -19.42
C ILE A 136 7.53 1.65 -19.09
N GLU A 137 7.23 0.40 -19.45
CA GLU A 137 5.99 -0.27 -19.06
C GLU A 137 5.83 -0.29 -17.52
N GLY A 138 6.92 -0.60 -16.81
CA GLY A 138 6.97 -0.58 -15.35
C GLY A 138 6.61 0.78 -14.77
N MET A 139 7.19 1.86 -15.28
CA MET A 139 6.89 3.22 -14.82
C MET A 139 5.45 3.66 -15.15
N ILE A 140 4.90 3.22 -16.29
CA ILE A 140 3.48 3.46 -16.61
C ILE A 140 2.59 2.75 -15.59
N LYS A 141 2.83 1.46 -15.32
CA LYS A 141 2.10 0.70 -14.29
C LYS A 141 2.22 1.34 -12.91
N ASN A 142 3.43 1.74 -12.52
CA ASN A 142 3.70 2.42 -11.27
C ASN A 142 2.89 3.71 -11.13
N THR A 143 2.71 4.46 -12.23
CA THR A 143 1.85 5.66 -12.23
C THR A 143 0.42 5.32 -11.82
N ILE A 144 -0.16 4.27 -12.41
CA ILE A 144 -1.52 3.82 -12.09
C ILE A 144 -1.60 3.34 -10.64
N TYR A 145 -0.60 2.56 -10.18
CA TYR A 145 -0.55 2.08 -8.79
C TYR A 145 -0.46 3.24 -7.79
N GLY A 146 0.35 4.27 -8.09
CA GLY A 146 0.44 5.49 -7.29
C GLY A 146 -0.88 6.26 -7.24
N ILE A 147 -1.58 6.39 -8.37
CA ILE A 147 -2.90 7.05 -8.43
C ILE A 147 -3.93 6.29 -7.57
N ILE A 148 -3.95 4.95 -7.66
CA ILE A 148 -4.83 4.11 -6.84
C ILE A 148 -4.51 4.33 -5.37
N ALA A 149 -3.25 4.23 -4.96
CA ALA A 149 -2.83 4.39 -3.56
C ALA A 149 -3.14 5.79 -3.01
N ALA A 150 -2.91 6.85 -3.78
CA ALA A 150 -3.21 8.21 -3.35
C ALA A 150 -4.72 8.44 -3.21
N LYS A 151 -5.54 7.93 -4.16
CA LYS A 151 -7.00 8.01 -4.10
C LYS A 151 -7.57 7.24 -2.92
N THR A 152 -7.08 6.03 -2.64
CA THR A 152 -7.51 5.26 -1.46
C THR A 152 -7.10 5.92 -0.15
N CYS A 153 -6.02 6.71 -0.15
CA CYS A 153 -5.61 7.55 0.97
C CYS A 153 -6.35 8.91 1.05
N GLY A 154 -7.38 9.13 0.24
CA GLY A 154 -8.25 10.32 0.33
C GLY A 154 -7.87 11.49 -0.58
N ILE A 155 -6.85 11.36 -1.44
CA ILE A 155 -6.50 12.40 -2.42
C ILE A 155 -7.34 12.17 -3.68
N ALA A 156 -8.45 12.89 -3.81
CA ALA A 156 -9.43 12.67 -4.90
C ALA A 156 -8.81 12.80 -6.31
N ASN A 157 -8.01 13.85 -6.53
CA ASN A 157 -7.36 14.15 -7.82
C ASN A 157 -5.86 14.31 -7.59
N PRO A 158 -5.10 13.21 -7.41
CA PRO A 158 -3.70 13.29 -7.07
C PRO A 158 -2.88 13.76 -8.26
N THR A 159 -1.88 14.60 -7.99
CA THR A 159 -0.97 15.10 -9.00
C THR A 159 0.23 14.17 -9.21
N VAL A 160 0.62 13.97 -10.47
CA VAL A 160 1.67 13.03 -10.89
C VAL A 160 2.89 13.78 -11.38
N GLY A 161 4.05 13.46 -10.82
CA GLY A 161 5.37 13.79 -11.33
C GLY A 161 6.16 12.53 -11.70
N ILE A 162 7.11 12.67 -12.61
CA ILE A 162 7.96 11.57 -13.09
C ILE A 162 9.39 11.92 -12.76
N LEU A 163 10.06 11.13 -11.93
CA LEU A 163 11.47 11.34 -11.63
C LEU A 163 12.28 11.21 -12.93
N ASN A 164 13.22 12.13 -13.13
CA ASN A 164 14.06 12.20 -14.32
C ASN A 164 15.13 11.11 -14.33
N VAL A 165 14.69 9.87 -14.55
CA VAL A 165 15.50 8.67 -14.78
C VAL A 165 15.44 8.26 -16.25
N ASP A 166 16.26 7.28 -16.67
CA ASP A 166 16.19 6.78 -18.05
C ASP A 166 14.79 6.22 -18.35
N GLY A 167 14.20 6.66 -19.46
CA GLY A 167 12.84 6.30 -19.84
C GLY A 167 11.76 7.30 -19.37
N ALA A 168 12.10 8.32 -18.57
CA ALA A 168 11.12 9.29 -18.05
C ALA A 168 10.35 10.03 -19.16
N ARG A 169 11.02 10.44 -20.25
CA ARG A 169 10.39 11.13 -21.38
C ARG A 169 9.47 10.22 -22.20
N GLN A 170 9.87 8.96 -22.37
CA GLN A 170 9.05 7.95 -23.03
C GLN A 170 7.81 7.64 -22.20
N THR A 171 7.98 7.53 -20.88
CA THR A 171 6.89 7.38 -19.91
C THR A 171 5.94 8.58 -19.95
N GLU A 172 6.47 9.81 -19.91
CA GLU A 172 5.69 11.04 -20.05
C GLU A 172 4.82 11.03 -21.31
N LYS A 173 5.41 10.67 -22.45
CA LYS A 173 4.69 10.60 -23.73
C LYS A 173 3.55 9.58 -23.68
N ALA A 174 3.82 8.37 -23.18
CA ALA A 174 2.81 7.31 -23.08
C ALA A 174 1.67 7.69 -22.10
N LEU A 175 1.99 8.33 -20.98
CA LEU A 175 0.98 8.79 -20.02
C LEU A 175 0.13 9.94 -20.57
N LYS A 176 0.73 10.85 -21.36
CA LYS A 176 -0.03 11.89 -22.06
C LYS A 176 -0.98 11.31 -23.10
N GLU A 177 -0.52 10.32 -23.87
CA GLU A 177 -1.39 9.59 -24.80
C GLU A 177 -2.54 8.88 -24.05
N LEU A 178 -2.26 8.27 -22.90
CA LEU A 178 -3.29 7.66 -22.05
C LEU A 178 -4.29 8.70 -21.53
N GLN A 179 -3.81 9.89 -21.16
CA GLN A 179 -4.64 11.03 -20.73
C GLN A 179 -5.54 11.53 -21.87
N GLU A 180 -4.98 11.74 -23.06
CA GLU A 180 -5.71 12.16 -24.26
C GLU A 180 -6.79 11.15 -24.67
N ASN A 181 -6.56 9.86 -24.41
CA ASN A 181 -7.53 8.78 -24.61
C ASN A 181 -8.56 8.64 -23.47
N GLY A 182 -8.56 9.53 -22.48
CA GLY A 182 -9.63 9.68 -21.49
C GLY A 182 -9.34 9.12 -20.10
N TYR A 183 -8.11 8.66 -19.81
CA TYR A 183 -7.74 8.34 -18.44
C TYR A 183 -7.38 9.62 -17.67
N ASP A 184 -8.04 9.86 -16.54
CA ASP A 184 -7.81 11.10 -15.78
C ASP A 184 -6.45 11.08 -15.06
N ILE A 185 -5.52 11.89 -15.56
CA ILE A 185 -4.20 12.16 -14.97
C ILE A 185 -4.07 13.66 -14.78
N THR A 186 -3.77 14.11 -13.57
CA THR A 186 -3.35 15.49 -13.34
C THR A 186 -1.84 15.51 -13.19
N PHE A 187 -1.12 16.12 -14.13
CA PHE A 187 0.33 16.27 -14.02
C PHE A 187 0.68 17.44 -13.10
N ALA A 188 1.61 17.21 -12.17
CA ALA A 188 2.22 18.29 -11.39
C ALA A 188 3.24 19.06 -12.23
N GLU A 189 3.53 20.28 -11.80
CA GLU A 189 4.51 21.16 -12.43
C GLU A 189 5.71 21.35 -11.50
N SER A 190 6.91 21.09 -12.02
CA SER A 190 8.16 21.31 -11.29
C SER A 190 8.29 22.78 -10.87
N ALA A 191 8.83 23.02 -9.68
CA ALA A 191 9.12 24.38 -9.19
C ALA A 191 10.32 25.04 -9.92
N ARG A 192 10.92 24.35 -10.89
CA ARG A 192 12.04 24.83 -11.69
C ARG A 192 11.56 25.77 -12.78
N ALA A 193 12.46 26.63 -13.27
CA ALA A 193 12.15 27.62 -14.30
C ALA A 193 11.67 27.02 -15.64
N ASP A 194 12.10 25.79 -15.96
CA ASP A 194 11.67 25.05 -17.14
C ASP A 194 10.37 24.24 -16.95
N GLY A 195 9.84 24.19 -15.72
CA GLY A 195 8.56 23.56 -15.38
C GLY A 195 8.46 22.08 -15.79
N GLY A 196 7.22 21.65 -16.04
CA GLY A 196 6.89 20.32 -16.54
C GLY A 196 6.82 19.23 -15.48
N CYS A 197 6.32 18.07 -15.89
CA CYS A 197 6.07 16.93 -15.00
C CYS A 197 7.26 15.98 -14.83
N VAL A 198 8.36 16.22 -15.56
CA VAL A 198 9.63 15.50 -15.36
C VAL A 198 10.46 16.23 -14.32
N MET A 199 10.69 15.56 -13.20
CA MET A 199 11.12 16.16 -11.94
C MET A 199 12.51 15.69 -11.51
N ARG A 200 13.17 16.48 -10.66
CA ARG A 200 14.53 16.17 -10.15
C ARG A 200 14.51 15.99 -8.64
N GLY A 201 15.67 15.65 -8.06
CA GLY A 201 15.79 15.44 -6.61
C GLY A 201 15.29 16.60 -5.75
N ASN A 202 15.40 17.85 -6.20
CA ASN A 202 14.83 18.99 -5.47
C ASN A 202 13.30 18.92 -5.35
N ASP A 203 12.61 18.42 -6.38
CA ASP A 203 11.16 18.24 -6.36
C ASP A 203 10.73 17.08 -5.44
N VAL A 204 11.56 16.03 -5.37
CA VAL A 204 11.39 14.91 -4.42
C VAL A 204 11.47 15.42 -2.99
N LEU A 205 12.52 16.19 -2.66
CA LEU A 205 12.72 16.71 -1.30
C LEU A 205 11.64 17.70 -0.86
N GLN A 206 11.07 18.44 -1.82
CA GLN A 206 10.00 19.41 -1.57
C GLN A 206 8.60 18.78 -1.56
N GLY A 207 8.46 17.53 -2.03
CA GLY A 207 7.16 16.92 -2.27
C GLY A 207 6.36 17.71 -3.30
N THR A 208 6.93 18.00 -4.46
CA THR A 208 6.25 18.79 -5.51
C THR A 208 4.95 18.11 -5.98
N PRO A 209 4.95 16.83 -6.42
CA PRO A 209 3.72 16.12 -6.75
C PRO A 209 3.13 15.42 -5.52
N ASP A 210 1.90 14.94 -5.63
CA ASP A 210 1.36 13.96 -4.68
C ASP A 210 1.97 12.57 -4.94
N ILE A 211 2.27 12.24 -6.20
CA ILE A 211 2.86 10.97 -6.62
C ILE A 211 4.13 11.25 -7.44
N MET A 212 5.28 10.76 -6.96
CA MET A 212 6.55 10.74 -7.68
C MET A 212 6.77 9.35 -8.29
N VAL A 213 6.69 9.26 -9.61
CA VAL A 213 6.86 8.02 -10.36
C VAL A 213 8.34 7.77 -10.65
N THR A 214 8.82 6.56 -10.40
CA THR A 214 10.20 6.14 -10.68
C THR A 214 10.28 4.63 -10.96
N ASP A 215 11.46 4.17 -11.37
CA ASP A 215 11.78 2.75 -11.49
C ASP A 215 12.17 2.16 -10.12
N SER A 216 12.13 0.83 -10.02
CA SER A 216 12.27 0.14 -8.74
C SER A 216 13.63 0.28 -8.08
N LEU A 217 14.70 0.43 -8.87
CA LEU A 217 16.04 0.55 -8.31
C LEU A 217 16.28 1.96 -7.80
N THR A 218 15.81 2.98 -8.52
CA THR A 218 15.93 4.37 -8.08
C THR A 218 14.98 4.71 -6.93
N GLY A 219 13.81 4.08 -6.89
CA GLY A 219 12.82 4.27 -5.83
C GLY A 219 13.23 3.68 -4.47
N ASN A 220 14.06 2.63 -4.49
CA ASN A 220 14.61 1.97 -3.31
C ASN A 220 15.83 2.72 -2.73
#